data_AF-A0A0Q7SNJ8-F1
#
_entry.id   AF-A0A0Q7SNJ8-F1
#
_cell.length_a   1.000
_cell.length_b   1.000
_cell.length_c   1.000
_cell.angle_alpha   90.00
_cell.angle_beta   90.00
_cell.angle_gamma   90.00
#
_symmetry.space_group_name_H-M   'P 1'
#
loop_
_entity.id
_entity.type
_entity.pdbx_description
1 polymer ?
#
loop_
_entity_poly.entity_id
_entity_poly.type
_entity_poly.pdbx_seq_one_letter_code
_entity_poly.pdbx_strand_id
1 'polypeptide(L)'
;MRTLVAVASLAALLAACGETAPPAAGPAAPPADVDTSSPAPMRPGTPAAPGQTPAPPAEGEQGGTADWRQVVSAADAANLGRLDQAWRLGRAEAEDNGFADKVEALGPLVDPNAGQAGRLQPAPGAYRCRTIKLGSNSPGGLAYLEYPWFRCSVELTPGGDLILTKTNGSQRTRGLLYPDTDNRLIFVGAQAWGADETGYPRYGQQPIRDQVGVFERIGSNRWRLVIPWPKVDSKLEILELTR
;
A
#
# COMPACT_ATOMS: atom_id res chain seq x y z
N MET A 1 -55.77 -31.78 4.71
CA MET A 1 -56.24 -30.82 5.72
C MET A 1 -55.80 -29.43 5.31
N ARG A 2 -56.77 -28.52 5.16
CA ARG A 2 -56.64 -27.13 4.71
C ARG A 2 -56.31 -26.25 5.91
N THR A 3 -55.43 -25.26 5.74
CA THR A 3 -55.74 -23.86 6.11
C THR A 3 -54.72 -22.89 5.49
N LEU A 4 -55.19 -22.14 4.50
CA LEU A 4 -54.68 -20.82 4.08
C LEU A 4 -55.21 -19.77 5.06
N VAL A 5 -54.39 -18.78 5.43
CA VAL A 5 -54.86 -17.46 5.87
C VAL A 5 -53.95 -16.39 5.26
N ALA A 6 -54.55 -15.54 4.44
CA ALA A 6 -54.03 -14.28 3.92
C ALA A 6 -54.53 -13.10 4.80
N VAL A 7 -54.30 -11.85 4.35
CA VAL A 7 -54.82 -10.54 4.85
C VAL A 7 -53.77 -9.78 5.70
N ALA A 8 -53.48 -8.48 5.52
CA ALA A 8 -53.81 -7.47 4.52
C ALA A 8 -52.80 -6.32 4.64
N SER A 9 -52.65 -5.58 3.55
CA SER A 9 -51.89 -4.34 3.41
C SER A 9 -52.55 -3.17 4.15
N LEU A 10 -51.76 -2.27 4.72
CA LEU A 10 -52.15 -0.88 4.95
C LEU A 10 -51.05 0.05 4.42
N ALA A 11 -51.41 0.86 3.44
CA ALA A 11 -50.66 2.02 3.00
C ALA A 11 -51.11 3.23 3.82
N ALA A 12 -50.16 4.10 4.20
CA ALA A 12 -50.43 5.46 4.62
C ALA A 12 -49.35 6.38 4.03
N LEU A 13 -49.75 7.16 3.02
CA LEU A 13 -49.06 8.33 2.51
C LEU A 13 -49.29 9.50 3.48
N LEU A 14 -48.23 10.17 3.90
CA LEU A 14 -48.31 11.50 4.51
C LEU A 14 -47.37 12.44 3.74
N ALA A 15 -48.01 13.33 2.99
CA ALA A 15 -47.41 14.51 2.39
C ALA A 15 -47.15 15.55 3.51
N ALA A 16 -45.98 16.19 3.48
CA ALA A 16 -45.73 17.42 4.22
C ALA A 16 -45.33 18.51 3.23
N CYS A 17 -46.26 19.44 2.99
CA CYS A 17 -46.02 20.73 2.36
C CYS A 17 -45.16 21.58 3.29
N GLY A 18 -44.25 22.38 2.70
CA GLY A 18 -43.31 23.23 3.42
C GLY A 18 -43.94 24.49 4.02
N GLU A 19 -43.13 25.21 4.79
CA GLU A 19 -43.33 26.63 5.05
C GLU A 19 -41.95 27.32 5.12
N THR A 20 -41.85 28.40 4.37
CA THR A 20 -40.69 29.25 4.08
C THR A 20 -40.27 30.14 5.26
N ALA A 21 -38.97 30.23 5.53
CA ALA A 21 -38.40 31.26 6.41
C ALA A 21 -38.08 32.55 5.60
N PRO A 22 -38.25 33.76 6.19
CA PRO A 22 -38.08 35.04 5.50
C PRO A 22 -36.60 35.45 5.29
N PRO A 23 -36.33 36.34 4.30
CA PRO A 23 -34.98 36.73 3.94
C PRO A 23 -34.40 37.77 4.92
N ALA A 24 -33.18 37.52 5.40
CA ALA A 24 -32.38 38.52 6.09
C ALA A 24 -31.71 39.45 5.06
N ALA A 25 -31.76 40.74 5.38
CA ALA A 25 -31.35 41.87 4.56
C ALA A 25 -29.89 41.80 4.07
N GLY A 26 -29.70 42.20 2.81
CA GLY A 26 -28.38 42.34 2.19
C GLY A 26 -27.60 43.53 2.75
N PRO A 27 -26.27 43.43 2.84
CA PRO A 27 -25.41 44.60 2.92
C PRO A 27 -24.95 45.04 1.51
N ALA A 28 -24.91 46.36 1.36
CA ALA A 28 -24.54 47.10 0.16
C ALA A 28 -23.10 46.83 -0.31
N ALA A 29 -22.89 46.90 -1.62
CA ALA A 29 -21.58 47.05 -2.26
C ALA A 29 -21.24 48.56 -2.44
N PRO A 30 -20.03 48.93 -2.89
CA PRO A 30 -18.85 49.25 -2.07
C PRO A 30 -18.42 50.73 -2.22
N PRO A 31 -17.48 51.25 -1.41
CA PRO A 31 -16.63 52.34 -1.86
C PRO A 31 -15.32 51.82 -2.47
N ALA A 32 -14.83 52.59 -3.44
CA ALA A 32 -13.74 52.32 -4.34
C ALA A 32 -12.34 52.29 -3.70
N ASP A 33 -11.46 51.56 -4.38
CA ASP A 33 -10.00 51.73 -4.55
C ASP A 33 -9.20 52.50 -3.49
N VAL A 34 -8.34 51.76 -2.79
CA VAL A 34 -7.01 52.25 -2.41
C VAL A 34 -5.98 51.18 -2.77
N ASP A 35 -5.37 51.37 -3.94
CA ASP A 35 -4.13 50.73 -4.35
C ASP A 35 -3.02 51.07 -3.35
N THR A 36 -2.55 50.07 -2.60
CA THR A 36 -1.34 50.14 -1.77
C THR A 36 -0.38 49.03 -2.17
N SER A 37 -0.07 48.98 -3.46
CA SER A 37 1.13 48.28 -3.94
C SER A 37 2.36 49.17 -3.76
N SER A 38 2.93 49.18 -2.55
CA SER A 38 4.29 49.66 -2.29
C SER A 38 5.10 48.54 -1.61
N PRO A 39 6.12 47.97 -2.27
CA PRO A 39 6.96 46.96 -1.64
C PRO A 39 7.87 47.61 -0.60
N ALA A 40 7.84 47.08 0.62
CA ALA A 40 8.81 47.42 1.65
C ALA A 40 10.25 47.11 1.16
N PRO A 41 11.27 47.91 1.50
CA PRO A 41 12.64 47.62 1.11
C PRO A 41 13.11 46.32 1.77
N MET A 42 13.60 45.40 0.95
CA MET A 42 14.21 44.15 1.35
C MET A 42 15.40 44.44 2.26
N ARG A 43 15.32 44.04 3.52
CA ARG A 43 16.49 44.02 4.40
C ARG A 43 17.52 43.06 3.79
N PRO A 44 18.81 43.44 3.69
CA PRO A 44 19.84 42.50 3.29
C PRO A 44 19.81 41.30 4.24
N GLY A 45 19.63 40.10 3.69
CA GLY A 45 19.76 38.87 4.44
C GLY A 45 21.16 38.80 5.06
N THR A 46 21.22 38.47 6.34
CA THR A 46 22.47 38.20 7.05
C THR A 46 23.33 37.24 6.23
N PRO A 47 24.60 37.57 5.90
CA PRO A 47 25.48 36.64 5.21
C PRO A 47 25.59 35.34 6.02
N ALA A 48 25.44 34.20 5.34
CA ALA A 48 25.73 32.90 5.94
C ALA A 48 27.17 32.90 6.48
N ALA A 49 27.33 32.49 7.74
CA ALA A 49 28.64 32.40 8.37
C ALA A 49 29.54 31.44 7.56
N PRO A 50 30.74 31.86 7.13
CA PRO A 50 31.70 30.95 6.50
C PRO A 50 32.19 29.97 7.55
N GLY A 51 31.98 28.67 7.33
CA GLY A 51 32.53 27.62 8.20
C GLY A 51 31.64 26.40 8.48
N GLN A 52 30.41 26.33 7.96
CA GLN A 52 29.62 25.10 8.09
C GLN A 52 30.17 24.05 7.11
N THR A 53 30.94 23.11 7.66
CA THR A 53 31.31 21.88 6.96
C THR A 53 30.00 21.15 6.61
N PRO A 54 29.81 20.69 5.36
CA PRO A 54 28.62 19.92 5.01
C PRO A 54 28.45 18.76 5.99
N ALA A 55 27.25 18.62 6.56
CA ALA A 55 26.93 17.46 7.37
C ALA A 55 27.22 16.18 6.57
N PRO A 56 27.74 15.11 7.21
CA PRO A 56 27.87 13.82 6.54
C PRO A 56 26.54 13.44 5.90
N PRO A 57 26.54 12.77 4.73
CA PRO A 57 25.31 12.23 4.16
C PRO A 57 24.58 11.43 5.25
N ALA A 58 23.30 11.70 5.47
CA ALA A 58 22.54 10.95 6.44
C ALA A 58 22.58 9.47 6.05
N GLU A 59 22.99 8.61 6.97
CA GLU A 59 22.99 7.16 6.74
C GLU A 59 21.56 6.72 6.42
N GLY A 60 21.40 5.99 5.32
CA GLY A 60 20.13 5.43 4.92
C GLY A 60 19.55 4.46 5.96
N GLU A 61 18.24 4.22 5.93
CA GLU A 61 17.59 3.24 6.81
C GLU A 61 18.04 1.79 6.51
N GLN A 62 18.74 1.55 5.39
CA GLN A 62 19.33 0.26 5.03
C GLN A 62 20.60 -0.10 5.83
N GLY A 63 21.09 0.77 6.72
CA GLY A 63 22.28 0.49 7.52
C GLY A 63 23.57 0.35 6.69
N GLY A 64 23.60 0.97 5.50
CA GLY A 64 24.79 1.08 4.65
C GLY A 64 25.01 -0.04 3.64
N THR A 65 24.11 -1.02 3.49
CA THR A 65 24.22 -2.08 2.47
C THR A 65 23.07 -2.06 1.47
N ALA A 66 23.42 -2.20 0.18
CA ALA A 66 22.45 -2.43 -0.89
C ALA A 66 22.16 -3.92 -1.11
N ASP A 67 22.91 -4.82 -0.46
CA ASP A 67 22.74 -6.26 -0.59
C ASP A 67 21.76 -6.80 0.44
N TRP A 68 20.51 -7.02 0.02
CA TRP A 68 19.45 -7.56 0.86
C TRP A 68 19.82 -8.90 1.52
N ARG A 69 20.74 -9.68 0.92
CA ARG A 69 21.18 -10.98 1.45
C ARG A 69 21.95 -10.84 2.77
N GLN A 70 22.53 -9.67 3.03
CA GLN A 70 23.20 -9.36 4.29
C GLN A 70 22.21 -8.97 5.41
N VAL A 71 20.95 -8.66 5.04
CA VAL A 71 19.92 -8.17 5.96
C VAL A 71 18.98 -9.29 6.39
N VAL A 72 18.59 -10.17 5.45
CA VAL A 72 17.54 -11.16 5.72
C VAL A 72 18.07 -12.41 6.40
N SER A 73 17.19 -13.07 7.17
CA SER A 73 17.43 -14.38 7.76
C SER A 73 17.56 -15.46 6.68
N ALA A 74 18.29 -16.54 6.99
CA ALA A 74 18.40 -17.70 6.11
C ALA A 74 17.03 -18.33 5.78
N ALA A 75 16.08 -18.31 6.73
CA ALA A 75 14.74 -18.83 6.54
C ALA A 75 13.94 -18.00 5.52
N ASP A 76 14.05 -16.68 5.57
CA ASP A 76 13.33 -15.80 4.64
C ASP A 76 13.97 -15.82 3.25
N ALA A 77 15.31 -15.89 3.16
CA ALA A 77 16.00 -16.15 1.91
C ALA A 77 15.56 -17.49 1.27
N ALA A 78 15.41 -18.56 2.08
CA ALA A 78 14.91 -19.84 1.61
C ALA A 78 13.43 -19.78 1.16
N ASN A 79 12.59 -18.96 1.81
CA ASN A 79 11.22 -18.73 1.36
C ASN A 79 11.19 -18.01 0.01
N LEU A 80 12.03 -16.99 -0.17
CA LEU A 80 12.17 -16.28 -1.45
C LEU A 80 12.64 -17.23 -2.56
N GLY A 81 13.60 -18.12 -2.27
CA GLY A 81 14.07 -19.15 -3.20
C GLY A 81 13.00 -20.19 -3.60
N ARG A 82 11.86 -20.23 -2.90
CA ARG A 82 10.71 -21.09 -3.19
C ARG A 82 9.51 -20.31 -3.71
N LEU A 83 9.74 -19.14 -4.31
CA LEU A 83 8.68 -18.30 -4.88
C LEU A 83 7.85 -19.03 -5.95
N ASP A 84 8.50 -19.76 -6.87
CA ASP A 84 7.78 -20.53 -7.91
C ASP A 84 6.87 -21.60 -7.30
N GLN A 85 7.30 -22.21 -6.19
CA GLN A 85 6.48 -23.15 -5.44
C GLN A 85 5.26 -22.47 -4.83
N ALA A 86 5.41 -21.26 -4.27
CA ALA A 86 4.31 -20.49 -3.71
C ALA A 86 3.30 -20.07 -4.78
N TRP A 87 3.76 -19.62 -5.95
CA TRP A 87 2.91 -19.35 -7.11
C TRP A 87 2.10 -20.57 -7.52
N ARG A 88 2.77 -21.70 -7.76
CA ARG A 88 2.11 -22.92 -8.23
C ARG A 88 1.10 -23.45 -7.22
N LEU A 89 1.49 -23.57 -5.94
CA LEU A 89 0.63 -24.16 -4.91
C LEU A 89 -0.49 -23.21 -4.48
N GLY A 90 -0.22 -21.91 -4.37
CA GLY A 90 -1.25 -20.92 -4.01
C GLY A 90 -2.31 -20.79 -5.10
N ARG A 91 -1.90 -20.73 -6.37
CA ARG A 91 -2.82 -20.69 -7.51
C ARG A 91 -3.65 -21.97 -7.62
N ALA A 92 -3.01 -23.14 -7.59
CA ALA A 92 -3.70 -24.42 -7.72
C ALA A 92 -4.78 -24.57 -6.63
N GLU A 93 -4.47 -24.26 -5.37
CA GLU A 93 -5.46 -24.32 -4.30
C GLU A 93 -6.62 -23.35 -4.49
N ALA A 94 -6.37 -22.11 -4.94
CA ALA A 94 -7.44 -21.17 -5.24
C ALA A 94 -8.36 -21.69 -6.36
N GLU A 95 -7.76 -22.23 -7.43
CA GLU A 95 -8.47 -22.80 -8.57
C GLU A 95 -9.29 -24.04 -8.19
N ASP A 96 -8.70 -24.98 -7.43
CA ASP A 96 -9.36 -26.20 -6.92
C ASP A 96 -10.55 -25.89 -5.99
N ASN A 97 -10.53 -24.71 -5.35
CA ASN A 97 -11.62 -24.23 -4.50
C ASN A 97 -12.62 -23.33 -5.24
N GLY A 98 -12.61 -23.32 -6.58
CA GLY A 98 -13.62 -22.65 -7.41
C GLY A 98 -13.39 -21.16 -7.62
N PHE A 99 -12.16 -20.66 -7.39
CA PHE A 99 -11.81 -19.24 -7.62
C PHE A 99 -11.08 -18.99 -8.94
N ALA A 100 -11.05 -19.95 -9.86
CA ALA A 100 -10.33 -19.84 -11.14
C ALA A 100 -10.66 -18.55 -11.91
N ASP A 101 -11.95 -18.26 -12.13
CA ASP A 101 -12.39 -17.04 -12.85
C ASP A 101 -11.91 -15.75 -12.16
N LYS A 102 -11.89 -15.72 -10.82
CA LYS A 102 -11.41 -14.55 -10.06
C LYS A 102 -9.91 -14.39 -10.20
N VAL A 103 -9.15 -15.49 -10.11
CA VAL A 103 -7.70 -15.46 -10.28
C VAL A 103 -7.35 -15.03 -11.70
N GLU A 104 -8.03 -15.56 -12.72
CA GLU A 104 -7.81 -15.19 -14.13
C GLU A 104 -8.07 -13.69 -14.37
N ALA A 105 -9.15 -13.14 -13.78
CA ALA A 105 -9.50 -11.73 -13.91
C ALA A 105 -8.44 -10.75 -13.36
N LEU A 106 -7.51 -11.20 -12.52
CA LEU A 106 -6.40 -10.37 -12.01
C LEU A 106 -5.32 -10.10 -13.09
N GLY A 107 -5.32 -10.87 -14.18
CA GLY A 107 -4.46 -10.68 -15.35
C GLY A 107 -2.96 -10.64 -14.99
N PRO A 108 -2.19 -9.63 -15.44
CA PRO A 108 -0.75 -9.55 -15.18
C PRO A 108 -0.35 -9.57 -13.68
N LEU A 109 -1.27 -9.26 -12.77
CA LEU A 109 -0.95 -9.29 -11.34
C LEU A 109 -0.57 -10.68 -10.85
N VAL A 110 -1.17 -11.73 -11.43
CA VAL A 110 -0.99 -13.13 -11.05
C VAL A 110 -0.22 -13.95 -12.09
N ASP A 111 0.38 -13.30 -13.07
CA ASP A 111 1.32 -13.91 -14.01
C ASP A 111 2.74 -13.85 -13.42
N PRO A 112 3.38 -14.98 -13.06
CA PRO A 112 4.73 -15.00 -12.50
C PRO A 112 5.76 -14.27 -13.37
N ASN A 113 5.53 -14.12 -14.68
CA ASN A 113 6.46 -13.51 -15.63
C ASN A 113 6.15 -12.04 -15.99
N ALA A 114 5.21 -11.39 -15.29
CA ALA A 114 4.79 -10.03 -15.61
C ALA A 114 5.83 -8.93 -15.31
N GLY A 115 6.95 -9.26 -14.66
CA GLY A 115 8.01 -8.32 -14.32
C GLY A 115 8.64 -7.66 -15.55
N GLN A 116 8.65 -6.33 -15.58
CA GLN A 116 9.20 -5.52 -16.68
C GLN A 116 10.54 -4.90 -16.29
N ALA A 117 11.49 -4.92 -17.24
CA ALA A 117 12.75 -4.21 -17.09
C ALA A 117 12.58 -2.68 -17.17
N GLY A 118 13.52 -1.96 -16.57
CA GLY A 118 13.63 -0.51 -16.64
C GLY A 118 12.62 0.24 -15.78
N ARG A 119 13.08 1.31 -15.11
CA ARG A 119 12.29 2.10 -14.14
C ARG A 119 11.64 1.22 -13.08
N LEU A 120 12.43 0.35 -12.46
CA LEU A 120 11.96 -0.60 -11.45
C LEU A 120 11.44 0.14 -10.21
N GLN A 121 12.19 1.16 -9.80
CA GLN A 121 11.88 1.99 -8.64
C GLN A 121 10.57 2.76 -8.86
N PRO A 122 9.59 2.61 -7.96
CA PRO A 122 8.41 3.47 -7.98
C PRO A 122 8.82 4.90 -7.58
N ALA A 123 8.22 5.90 -8.22
CA ALA A 123 8.48 7.29 -7.86
C ALA A 123 7.97 7.58 -6.44
N PRO A 124 8.63 8.45 -5.65
CA PRO A 124 8.10 8.85 -4.35
C PRO A 124 6.70 9.48 -4.45
N GLY A 125 5.87 9.26 -3.43
CA GLY A 125 4.54 9.85 -3.31
C GLY A 125 3.46 8.88 -2.84
N ALA A 126 2.20 9.30 -2.98
CA ALA A 126 1.03 8.53 -2.59
C ALA A 126 0.63 7.51 -3.66
N TYR A 127 0.13 6.36 -3.21
CA TYR A 127 -0.33 5.24 -4.01
C TYR A 127 -1.64 4.70 -3.44
N ARG A 128 -2.42 4.04 -4.30
CA ARG A 128 -3.43 3.07 -3.88
C ARG A 128 -2.83 1.69 -3.93
N CYS A 129 -3.22 0.85 -3.00
CA CYS A 129 -2.77 -0.53 -2.97
C CYS A 129 -3.85 -1.51 -2.51
N ARG A 130 -3.81 -2.75 -2.97
CA ARG A 130 -4.71 -3.81 -2.49
C ARG A 130 -3.97 -5.13 -2.37
N THR A 131 -4.46 -5.99 -1.49
CA THR A 131 -3.83 -7.27 -1.18
C THR A 131 -4.66 -8.42 -1.75
N ILE A 132 -4.00 -9.34 -2.44
CA ILE A 132 -4.54 -10.62 -2.89
C ILE A 132 -3.78 -11.72 -2.13
N LYS A 133 -4.48 -12.71 -1.60
CA LYS A 133 -3.85 -13.90 -1.00
C LYS A 133 -4.31 -15.15 -1.74
N LEU A 134 -3.34 -16.00 -2.10
CA LEU A 134 -3.58 -17.26 -2.82
C LEU A 134 -3.08 -18.45 -1.98
N GLY A 135 -3.99 -19.40 -1.77
CA GLY A 135 -3.82 -20.59 -0.95
C GLY A 135 -3.63 -20.28 0.54
N SER A 136 -3.94 -21.25 1.40
CA SER A 136 -3.72 -21.09 2.84
C SER A 136 -2.48 -21.84 3.34
N ASN A 137 -1.79 -21.27 4.34
CA ASN A 137 -0.75 -21.98 5.07
C ASN A 137 -1.28 -22.78 6.28
N SER A 138 -2.59 -22.72 6.54
CA SER A 138 -3.26 -23.38 7.66
C SER A 138 -4.37 -24.32 7.16
N PRO A 139 -4.56 -25.50 7.78
CA PRO A 139 -5.68 -26.38 7.42
C PRO A 139 -7.03 -25.66 7.55
N GLY A 140 -7.83 -25.68 6.48
CA GLY A 140 -9.15 -25.04 6.44
C GLY A 140 -9.13 -23.50 6.33
N GLY A 141 -7.98 -22.88 6.09
CA GLY A 141 -7.91 -21.45 5.81
C GLY A 141 -8.44 -21.09 4.42
N LEU A 142 -8.58 -19.80 4.16
CA LEU A 142 -9.17 -19.30 2.92
C LEU A 142 -8.21 -19.48 1.73
N ALA A 143 -8.67 -20.20 0.70
CA ALA A 143 -7.89 -20.47 -0.51
C ALA A 143 -7.69 -19.22 -1.40
N TYR A 144 -8.58 -18.23 -1.28
CA TYR A 144 -8.51 -16.97 -2.01
C TYR A 144 -9.05 -15.83 -1.14
N LEU A 145 -8.31 -14.72 -1.10
CA LEU A 145 -8.79 -13.45 -0.56
C LEU A 145 -8.40 -12.32 -1.50
N GLU A 146 -9.33 -11.40 -1.73
CA GLU A 146 -9.09 -10.15 -2.42
C GLU A 146 -9.62 -9.01 -1.56
N TYR A 147 -8.71 -8.16 -1.12
CA TYR A 147 -9.05 -7.01 -0.30
C TYR A 147 -9.35 -5.77 -1.15
N PRO A 148 -10.15 -4.82 -0.61
CA PRO A 148 -10.37 -3.55 -1.29
C PRO A 148 -9.09 -2.69 -1.32
N TRP A 149 -9.22 -1.54 -1.98
CA TRP A 149 -8.14 -0.55 -2.05
C TRP A 149 -7.90 0.15 -0.71
N PHE A 150 -6.63 0.24 -0.37
CA PHE A 150 -6.03 0.94 0.75
C PHE A 150 -5.07 2.03 0.26
N ARG A 151 -4.49 2.76 1.20
CA ARG A 151 -3.49 3.80 0.95
C ARG A 151 -2.10 3.23 1.19
N CYS A 152 -1.20 3.54 0.25
CA CYS A 152 0.21 3.28 0.37
C CYS A 152 1.01 4.56 0.09
N SER A 153 2.26 4.61 0.54
CA SER A 153 3.24 5.63 0.18
C SER A 153 4.56 4.98 -0.21
N VAL A 154 5.30 5.67 -1.08
CA VAL A 154 6.71 5.42 -1.33
C VAL A 154 7.47 6.68 -0.92
N GLU A 155 8.47 6.51 -0.06
CA GLU A 155 9.33 7.59 0.41
C GLU A 155 10.77 7.34 -0.04
N LEU A 156 11.49 8.41 -0.39
CA LEU A 156 12.93 8.37 -0.67
C LEU A 156 13.65 8.98 0.52
N THR A 157 14.51 8.19 1.18
CA THR A 157 15.34 8.70 2.27
C THR A 157 16.43 9.62 1.71
N PRO A 158 16.99 10.53 2.53
CA PRO A 158 18.17 11.30 2.14
C PRO A 158 19.37 10.41 1.75
N GLY A 159 19.44 9.18 2.27
CA GLY A 159 20.46 8.17 1.92
C GLY A 159 20.21 7.45 0.60
N GLY A 160 19.08 7.70 -0.07
CA GLY A 160 18.74 7.10 -1.36
C GLY A 160 17.89 5.82 -1.29
N ASP A 161 17.46 5.42 -0.10
CA ASP A 161 16.62 4.21 0.07
C ASP A 161 15.17 4.51 -0.26
N LEU A 162 14.49 3.52 -0.84
CA LEU A 162 13.04 3.58 -1.03
C LEU A 162 12.33 2.81 0.07
N ILE A 163 11.38 3.47 0.72
CA ILE A 163 10.53 2.89 1.76
C ILE A 163 9.13 2.75 1.21
N LEU A 164 8.62 1.53 1.15
CA LEU A 164 7.22 1.23 0.85
C LEU A 164 6.44 1.09 2.15
N THR A 165 5.35 1.84 2.29
CA THR A 165 4.45 1.76 3.45
C THR A 165 3.00 1.60 3.01
N LYS A 166 2.29 0.59 3.52
CA LYS A 166 0.82 0.52 3.49
C LYS A 166 0.28 1.21 4.75
N THR A 167 -0.36 2.36 4.58
CA THR A 167 -0.64 3.29 5.68
C THR A 167 -1.93 3.01 6.44
N ASN A 168 -2.86 2.23 5.89
CA ASN A 168 -4.12 1.88 6.54
C ASN A 168 -4.55 0.42 6.29
N GLY A 169 -5.57 -0.02 7.03
CA GLY A 169 -6.04 -1.40 7.08
C GLY A 169 -5.56 -2.15 8.33
N SER A 170 -6.06 -3.37 8.54
CA SER A 170 -5.74 -4.20 9.71
C SER A 170 -4.38 -4.89 9.62
N GLN A 171 -3.86 -5.08 8.41
CA GLN A 171 -2.54 -5.63 8.12
C GLN A 171 -1.80 -4.60 7.27
N ARG A 172 -0.87 -3.88 7.90
CA ARG A 172 -0.11 -2.78 7.30
C ARG A 172 1.35 -3.21 7.21
N THR A 173 2.04 -2.97 6.10
CA THR A 173 3.46 -3.33 5.96
C THR A 173 4.30 -2.07 5.77
N ARG A 174 5.53 -2.11 6.28
CA ARG A 174 6.57 -1.11 6.01
C ARG A 174 7.88 -1.82 5.78
N GLY A 175 8.61 -1.42 4.75
CA GLY A 175 9.91 -1.99 4.43
C GLY A 175 10.67 -1.24 3.36
N LEU A 176 11.92 -1.65 3.20
CA LEU A 176 12.88 -1.06 2.28
C LEU A 176 12.89 -1.85 0.97
N LEU A 177 13.10 -1.17 -0.15
CA LEU A 177 13.28 -1.78 -1.47
C LEU A 177 14.77 -1.80 -1.84
N TYR A 178 15.32 -3.01 -1.99
CA TYR A 178 16.71 -3.27 -2.36
C TYR A 178 16.83 -3.64 -3.83
N PRO A 179 17.89 -3.24 -4.53
CA PRO A 179 18.18 -3.75 -5.87
C PRO A 179 18.46 -5.27 -5.84
N ASP A 180 18.09 -6.00 -6.90
CA ASP A 180 18.42 -7.43 -7.04
C ASP A 180 18.77 -7.82 -8.48
N THR A 181 17.90 -7.53 -9.44
CA THR A 181 18.12 -7.80 -10.87
C THR A 181 17.72 -6.60 -11.72
N ASP A 182 17.81 -6.74 -13.04
CA ASP A 182 17.39 -5.74 -14.03
C ASP A 182 15.86 -5.63 -14.22
N ASN A 183 15.10 -6.57 -13.65
CA ASN A 183 13.63 -6.61 -13.74
C ASN A 183 12.91 -6.61 -12.38
N ARG A 184 13.63 -6.65 -11.25
CA ARG A 184 13.01 -6.64 -9.91
C ARG A 184 13.86 -6.02 -8.81
N LEU A 185 13.16 -5.63 -7.74
CA LEU A 185 13.70 -5.25 -6.44
C LEU A 185 13.30 -6.30 -5.38
N ILE A 186 13.91 -6.27 -4.21
CA ILE A 186 13.51 -7.06 -3.04
C ILE A 186 13.00 -6.15 -1.95
N PHE A 187 11.79 -6.41 -1.48
CA PHE A 187 11.24 -5.80 -0.28
C PHE A 187 11.72 -6.56 0.95
N VAL A 188 12.25 -5.83 1.94
CA VAL A 188 12.54 -6.35 3.27
C VAL A 188 11.87 -5.45 4.30
N GLY A 189 10.93 -6.00 5.06
CA GLY A 189 10.12 -5.23 5.99
C GLY A 189 9.37 -6.10 6.97
N ALA A 190 8.43 -5.50 7.68
CA ALA A 190 7.59 -6.22 8.61
C ALA A 190 6.16 -5.68 8.62
N GLN A 191 5.24 -6.53 9.06
CA GLN A 191 3.81 -6.22 9.14
C GLN A 191 3.43 -5.72 10.53
N ALA A 192 2.67 -4.63 10.61
CA ALA A 192 1.92 -4.21 11.78
C ALA A 192 0.50 -4.79 11.73
N TRP A 193 -0.05 -5.15 12.90
CA TRP A 193 -1.34 -5.83 13.03
C TRP A 193 -2.32 -5.04 13.88
N GLY A 194 -3.56 -5.02 13.44
CA GLY A 194 -4.64 -4.29 14.09
C GLY A 194 -4.67 -2.81 13.72
N ALA A 195 -5.83 -2.20 13.89
CA ALA A 195 -6.04 -0.78 13.62
C ALA A 195 -5.43 0.12 14.71
N ASP A 196 -5.29 -0.40 15.94
CA ASP A 196 -4.84 0.36 17.11
C ASP A 196 -3.31 0.40 17.27
N GLU A 197 -2.58 -0.50 16.60
CA GLU A 197 -1.12 -0.40 16.52
C GLU A 197 -0.77 0.84 15.67
N THR A 198 -0.04 1.80 16.24
CA THR A 198 0.27 3.07 15.54
C THR A 198 1.60 3.02 14.78
N GLY A 199 2.54 2.19 15.25
CA GLY A 199 3.86 2.01 14.65
C GLY A 199 3.93 0.91 13.58
N TYR A 200 5.15 0.70 13.09
CA TYR A 200 5.54 -0.47 12.30
C TYR A 200 6.75 -1.11 12.95
N PRO A 201 6.77 -2.45 13.12
CA PRO A 201 7.99 -3.12 13.51
C PRO A 201 9.05 -2.97 12.42
N ARG A 202 10.32 -2.96 12.83
CA ARG A 202 11.45 -3.16 11.90
C ARG A 202 11.59 -4.65 11.59
N TYR A 203 12.12 -4.98 10.41
CA TYR A 203 12.53 -6.35 10.10
C TYR A 203 13.46 -6.88 11.20
N GLY A 204 13.23 -8.11 11.66
CA GLY A 204 13.98 -8.75 12.75
C GLY A 204 13.56 -8.34 14.17
N GLN A 205 12.77 -7.28 14.33
CA GLN A 205 12.26 -6.89 15.66
C GLN A 205 11.23 -7.89 16.18
N GLN A 206 10.40 -8.42 15.29
CA GLN A 206 9.38 -9.43 15.59
C GLN A 206 9.36 -10.46 14.47
N PRO A 207 10.16 -11.55 14.55
CA PRO A 207 10.36 -12.47 13.43
C PRO A 207 9.09 -13.11 12.83
N ILE A 208 8.01 -13.21 13.61
CA ILE A 208 6.72 -13.70 13.12
C ILE A 208 6.03 -12.73 12.15
N ARG A 209 6.43 -11.46 12.15
CA ARG A 209 5.87 -10.38 11.33
C ARG A 209 6.78 -9.99 10.15
N ASP A 210 7.96 -10.60 10.06
CA ASP A 210 8.92 -10.32 9.01
C ASP A 210 8.38 -10.75 7.64
N GLN A 211 8.63 -9.90 6.64
CA GLN A 211 8.20 -10.07 5.27
C GLN A 211 9.36 -9.81 4.32
N VAL A 212 9.62 -10.76 3.43
CA VAL A 212 10.59 -10.64 2.33
C VAL A 212 9.89 -11.05 1.04
N GLY A 213 9.99 -10.22 0.00
CA GLY A 213 9.26 -10.48 -1.24
C GLY A 213 9.89 -9.80 -2.46
N VAL A 214 9.48 -10.28 -3.64
CA VAL A 214 9.89 -9.71 -4.93
C VAL A 214 9.00 -8.51 -5.25
N PHE A 215 9.60 -7.37 -5.55
CA PHE A 215 8.90 -6.16 -5.98
C PHE A 215 9.20 -5.88 -7.46
N GLU A 216 8.15 -5.83 -8.28
CA GLU A 216 8.25 -5.76 -9.73
C GLU A 216 7.38 -4.65 -10.29
N ARG A 217 7.89 -3.99 -11.34
CA ARG A 217 7.06 -3.17 -12.22
C ARG A 217 6.31 -4.09 -13.19
N ILE A 218 5.00 -3.99 -13.24
CA ILE A 218 4.13 -4.83 -14.09
C ILE A 218 3.27 -3.99 -15.06
N GLY A 219 3.58 -2.70 -15.20
CA GLY A 219 2.90 -1.76 -16.08
C GLY A 219 3.48 -0.34 -15.97
N SER A 220 2.88 0.64 -16.65
CA SER A 220 3.40 2.02 -16.67
C SER A 220 3.38 2.71 -15.30
N ASN A 221 2.31 2.51 -14.53
CA ASN A 221 2.13 3.04 -13.17
C ASN A 221 1.59 1.95 -12.23
N ARG A 222 2.06 0.71 -12.45
CA ARG A 222 1.57 -0.48 -11.76
C ARG A 222 2.74 -1.33 -11.32
N TRP A 223 2.78 -1.63 -10.03
CA TRP A 223 3.77 -2.48 -9.41
C TRP A 223 3.08 -3.58 -8.61
N ARG A 224 3.83 -4.62 -8.28
CA ARG A 224 3.41 -5.62 -7.30
C ARG A 224 4.55 -5.94 -6.37
N LEU A 225 4.21 -6.22 -5.12
CA LEU A 225 5.05 -6.92 -4.16
C LEU A 225 4.49 -8.33 -4.00
N VAL A 226 5.31 -9.36 -4.20
CA VAL A 226 4.95 -10.76 -4.06
C VAL A 226 5.75 -11.38 -2.92
N ILE A 227 5.06 -11.76 -1.85
CA ILE A 227 5.62 -12.34 -0.63
C ILE A 227 5.31 -13.83 -0.61
N PRO A 228 6.31 -14.71 -0.84
CA PRO A 228 6.12 -16.15 -0.76
C PRO A 228 6.18 -16.63 0.69
N TRP A 229 5.32 -17.59 1.01
CA TRP A 229 5.28 -18.24 2.32
C TRP A 229 5.25 -17.25 3.48
N PRO A 230 4.35 -16.23 3.47
CA PRO A 230 4.20 -15.36 4.61
C PRO A 230 3.91 -16.20 5.86
N LYS A 231 4.38 -15.74 7.02
CA LYS A 231 4.26 -16.51 8.26
C LYS A 231 2.80 -16.75 8.68
N VAL A 232 1.86 -15.96 8.15
CA VAL A 232 0.43 -16.02 8.47
C VAL A 232 -0.44 -16.08 7.22
N ASP A 233 -1.61 -16.70 7.37
CA ASP A 233 -2.77 -16.75 6.46
C ASP A 233 -2.61 -17.51 5.14
N SER A 234 -1.50 -17.35 4.42
CA SER A 234 -1.45 -17.70 2.99
C SER A 234 -0.16 -18.35 2.50
N LYS A 235 -0.22 -19.00 1.33
CA LYS A 235 0.98 -19.49 0.62
C LYS A 235 1.66 -18.37 -0.16
N LEU A 236 0.89 -17.46 -0.73
CA LEU A 236 1.37 -16.32 -1.51
C LEU A 236 0.51 -15.09 -1.18
N GLU A 237 1.17 -13.98 -0.84
CA GLU A 237 0.53 -12.68 -0.70
C GLU A 237 1.06 -11.73 -1.78
N ILE A 238 0.14 -11.05 -2.46
CA ILE A 238 0.45 -10.07 -3.50
C ILE A 238 -0.12 -8.72 -3.08
N LEU A 239 0.72 -7.70 -2.93
CA LEU A 239 0.30 -6.32 -2.77
C LEU A 239 0.45 -5.60 -4.10
N GLU A 240 -0.67 -5.28 -4.73
CA GLU A 240 -0.72 -4.44 -5.93
C GLU A 240 -0.53 -2.98 -5.53
N LEU A 241 0.28 -2.24 -6.28
CA LEU A 241 0.48 -0.80 -6.14
C LEU A 241 0.14 -0.08 -7.44
N THR A 242 -0.71 0.95 -7.36
CA THR A 242 -1.08 1.80 -8.51
C THR A 242 -1.06 3.26 -8.11
N ARG A 243 -0.66 4.13 -9.03
CA ARG A 243 -0.72 5.59 -8.87
C ARG A 243 -1.99 6.17 -9.46
#